data_AF-A0A9D4PZV7-F1
#
_entry.id   AF-A0A9D4PZV7-F1
#
_cell.length_a   1.000
_cell.length_b   1.000
_cell.length_c   1.000
_cell.angle_alpha   90.00
_cell.angle_beta   90.00
_cell.angle_gamma   90.00
#
_symmetry.space_group_name_H-M   'P 1'
#
loop_
_entity.id
_entity.type
_entity.pdbx_description
1 polymer ?
#
loop_
_entity_poly.entity_id
_entity_poly.type
_entity_poly.pdbx_seq_one_letter_code
_entity_poly.pdbx_strand_id
1 'polypeptide(L)'
;MDICELIRGKDLVDRLFIRQWILGPQDVSALAGLPEVTSLRLRCGLFEVPSTFELAFHVAAACDHVTTLHVDLEELCGDGWYQTAMSDYIGAAAVLKDFTILHSRNNPCRHESEEDCAKARLVKALCSNESLEKICLKNLGLKRDELEAFANWVASSRRLHTNSEERSCEYKHLPRCLSRSLVDNYMALDTATDYGCSSEDAVAQAARFTNGHHDTGLFLAFELMARHPLLVERVQEMSSVSVDEAASMIRRSHMLRMHTELHGFMRIAGVVWHQMQCLEHTDGRVQLDSLNEYCWLHIRQYLKVADVRPQRR
;
A
#
# COMPACT_ATOMS: atom_id res chain seq x y z
N MET A 1 3.36 16.75 29.15
CA MET A 1 3.95 15.43 29.44
C MET A 1 3.95 14.70 28.12
N ASP A 2 5.12 14.65 27.50
CA ASP A 2 5.31 14.12 26.16
C ASP A 2 4.92 12.63 26.15
N ILE A 3 4.21 12.17 25.12
CA ILE A 3 3.81 10.76 25.03
C ILE A 3 5.04 9.84 25.00
N CYS A 4 6.16 10.33 24.46
CA CYS A 4 7.45 9.65 24.50
C CYS A 4 7.99 9.53 25.93
N GLU A 5 7.91 10.60 26.73
CA GLU A 5 8.29 10.55 28.16
C GLU A 5 7.42 9.56 28.94
N LEU A 6 6.13 9.47 28.62
CA LEU A 6 5.23 8.50 29.24
C LEU A 6 5.61 7.06 28.88
N ILE A 7 5.93 6.79 27.61
CA ILE A 7 6.33 5.45 27.13
C ILE A 7 7.62 5.01 27.82
N ARG A 8 8.62 5.90 27.90
CA ARG A 8 9.89 5.64 28.60
C ARG A 8 9.70 5.48 30.10
N GLY A 9 8.98 6.40 30.73
CA GLY A 9 8.73 6.40 32.17
C GLY A 9 7.92 5.19 32.65
N LYS A 10 7.31 4.43 31.73
CA LYS A 10 6.55 3.20 32.01
C LYS A 10 7.19 1.93 31.44
N ASP A 11 8.39 2.01 30.86
CA ASP A 11 9.11 0.88 30.26
C ASP A 11 8.27 0.16 29.18
N LEU A 12 7.63 0.94 28.31
CA LEU A 12 6.72 0.44 27.26
C LEU A 12 7.31 0.52 25.85
N VAL A 13 8.62 0.83 25.73
CA VAL A 13 9.31 1.08 24.44
C VAL A 13 9.18 -0.11 23.48
N ASP A 14 9.26 -1.35 23.99
CA ASP A 14 9.12 -2.56 23.17
C ASP A 14 7.66 -3.01 22.95
N ARG A 15 6.70 -2.32 23.58
CA ARG A 15 5.28 -2.74 23.64
C ARG A 15 4.34 -1.78 22.95
N LEU A 16 4.72 -0.51 22.85
CA LEU A 16 3.95 0.56 22.24
C LEU A 16 4.80 1.25 21.19
N PHE A 17 4.29 1.27 19.96
CA PHE A 17 4.87 2.04 18.88
C PHE A 17 3.91 3.16 18.49
N ILE A 18 4.47 4.32 18.18
CA ILE A 18 3.67 5.43 17.66
C ILE A 18 3.39 5.15 16.19
N ARG A 19 2.15 4.75 15.90
CA ARG A 19 1.73 4.34 14.56
C ARG A 19 2.03 5.39 13.50
N GLN A 20 1.92 6.67 13.86
CA GLN A 20 2.22 7.78 12.98
C GLN A 20 2.41 9.06 13.78
N TRP A 21 3.59 9.67 13.70
CA TRP A 21 3.89 10.97 14.30
C TRP A 21 3.83 12.06 13.22
N ILE A 22 3.02 13.09 13.42
CA ILE A 22 3.02 14.26 12.52
C ILE A 22 4.15 15.18 12.95
N LEU A 23 5.22 15.25 12.15
CA LEU A 23 6.39 16.03 12.52
C LEU A 23 6.16 17.51 12.22
N GLY A 24 6.17 18.34 13.27
CA GLY A 24 6.17 19.79 13.13
C GLY A 24 7.60 20.36 13.12
N PRO A 25 7.78 21.61 12.64
CA PRO A 25 9.09 22.29 12.61
C PRO A 25 9.83 22.28 13.95
N GLN A 26 9.11 22.44 15.06
CA GLN A 26 9.66 22.48 16.41
C GLN A 26 10.18 21.13 16.91
N ASP A 27 9.73 20.03 16.32
CA ASP A 27 10.02 18.67 16.78
C ASP A 27 11.18 18.02 15.99
N VAL A 28 11.62 18.65 14.89
CA VAL A 28 12.63 18.10 13.97
C VAL A 28 13.93 17.77 14.70
N SER A 29 14.43 18.66 15.56
CA SER A 29 15.69 18.45 16.28
C SER A 29 15.59 17.40 17.38
N ALA A 30 14.39 17.12 17.90
CA ALA A 30 14.17 16.14 18.95
C ALA A 30 14.08 14.71 18.40
N LEU A 31 13.74 14.54 17.11
CA LEU A 31 13.47 13.25 16.48
C LEU A 31 14.57 12.20 16.71
N ALA A 32 15.84 12.59 16.61
CA ALA A 32 16.97 11.67 16.82
C ALA A 32 17.01 11.05 18.23
N GLY A 33 16.41 11.72 19.22
CA GLY A 33 16.28 11.25 20.59
C GLY A 33 14.98 10.50 20.89
N LEU A 34 14.18 10.15 19.87
CA LEU A 34 12.87 9.51 20.00
C LEU A 34 12.83 8.12 19.33
N PRO A 35 13.53 7.10 19.87
CA PRO A 35 13.59 5.76 19.25
C PRO A 35 12.21 5.08 19.12
N GLU A 36 11.21 5.53 19.90
CA GLU A 36 9.83 5.04 19.84
C GLU A 36 9.08 5.46 18.55
N VAL A 37 9.62 6.46 17.82
CA VAL A 37 8.99 7.05 16.64
C VAL A 37 9.52 6.37 15.38
N THR A 38 8.88 5.28 14.98
CA THR A 38 9.29 4.51 13.78
C THR A 38 8.57 4.94 12.50
N SER A 39 7.51 5.74 12.63
CA SER A 39 6.63 6.16 11.55
C SER A 39 6.35 7.66 11.57
N LEU A 40 6.75 8.34 10.51
CA LEU A 40 6.62 9.79 10.36
C LEU A 40 5.59 10.16 9.30
N ARG A 41 4.87 11.25 9.56
CA ARG A 41 4.08 11.99 8.57
C ARG A 41 4.60 13.42 8.48
N LEU A 42 5.08 13.79 7.32
CA LEU A 42 5.47 15.16 6.97
C LEU A 42 4.35 15.79 6.17
N ARG A 43 3.92 16.99 6.55
CA ARG A 43 2.95 17.78 5.79
C ARG A 43 3.61 19.07 5.33
N CYS A 44 3.75 19.26 4.02
CA CYS A 44 4.40 20.44 3.45
C CYS A 44 3.79 21.75 4.01
N GLY A 45 2.46 21.81 4.18
CA GLY A 45 1.75 22.98 4.73
C GLY A 45 2.08 23.35 6.18
N LEU A 46 2.74 22.48 6.96
CA LEU A 46 3.20 22.80 8.31
C LEU A 46 4.57 23.49 8.34
N PHE A 47 5.27 23.56 7.20
CA PHE A 47 6.62 24.10 7.11
C PHE A 47 6.58 25.39 6.28
N GLU A 48 6.56 26.52 6.97
CA GLU A 48 6.55 27.85 6.33
C GLU A 48 7.84 28.15 5.57
N VAL A 49 8.95 27.48 5.94
CA VAL A 49 10.28 27.70 5.37
C VAL A 49 10.79 26.40 4.73
N PRO A 50 11.15 26.42 3.43
CA PRO A 50 11.67 25.24 2.71
C PRO A 50 12.82 24.53 3.42
N SER A 51 13.79 25.30 3.93
CA SER A 51 14.97 24.75 4.62
C SER A 51 14.62 23.91 5.86
N THR A 52 13.50 24.20 6.53
CA THR A 52 13.07 23.44 7.71
C THR A 52 12.46 22.09 7.30
N PHE A 53 11.81 22.04 6.13
CA PHE A 53 11.31 20.78 5.56
C PHE A 53 12.46 19.92 5.04
N GLU A 54 13.48 20.52 4.41
CA GLU A 54 14.72 19.83 4.03
C GLU A 54 15.46 19.28 5.26
N LEU A 55 15.54 20.05 6.33
CA LEU A 55 16.12 19.61 7.59
C LEU A 55 15.37 18.40 8.17
N ALA A 56 14.04 18.37 8.07
CA ALA A 56 13.24 17.23 8.52
C ALA A 56 13.64 15.93 7.81
N PHE A 57 13.85 15.97 6.49
CA PHE A 57 14.37 14.83 5.72
C PHE A 57 15.78 14.46 6.16
N HIS A 58 16.66 15.45 6.33
CA HIS A 58 18.04 15.20 6.72
C HIS A 58 18.13 14.51 8.10
N VAL A 59 17.37 14.99 9.08
CA VAL A 59 17.34 14.38 10.42
C VAL A 59 16.70 12.99 10.36
N ALA A 60 15.61 12.82 9.61
CA ALA A 60 14.98 11.52 9.44
C ALA A 60 15.92 10.50 8.78
N ALA A 61 16.77 10.90 7.83
CA ALA A 61 17.75 10.01 7.19
C ALA A 61 18.82 9.52 8.17
N ALA A 62 19.16 10.34 9.18
CA ALA A 62 20.13 9.99 10.21
C ALA A 62 19.54 9.06 11.29
N CYS A 63 18.23 8.87 11.33
CA CYS A 63 17.56 8.02 12.30
C CYS A 63 17.50 6.57 11.80
N ASP A 64 18.09 5.65 12.57
CA ASP A 64 18.12 4.20 12.29
C ASP A 64 16.80 3.47 12.63
N HIS A 65 15.90 4.15 13.33
CA HIS A 65 14.62 3.61 13.81
C HIS A 65 13.42 4.03 12.95
N VAL A 66 13.57 5.05 12.09
CA VAL A 66 12.48 5.55 11.24
C VAL A 66 12.36 4.66 9.99
N THR A 67 11.43 3.72 10.03
CA THR A 67 11.21 2.76 8.95
C THR A 67 10.05 3.13 8.02
N THR A 68 9.21 4.08 8.42
CA THR A 68 8.01 4.48 7.67
C THR A 68 7.94 5.99 7.51
N LEU A 69 7.72 6.43 6.27
CA LEU A 69 7.57 7.85 5.94
C LEU A 69 6.35 8.09 5.05
N HIS A 70 5.48 8.98 5.51
CA HIS A 70 4.34 9.51 4.76
C HIS A 70 4.57 10.99 4.48
N VAL A 71 4.46 11.41 3.23
CA VAL A 71 4.60 12.81 2.83
C VAL A 71 3.29 13.30 2.21
N ASP A 72 2.66 14.27 2.85
CA ASP A 72 1.48 14.97 2.34
C ASP A 72 1.94 16.28 1.68
N LEU A 73 1.80 16.34 0.35
CA LEU A 73 2.10 17.52 -0.45
C LEU A 73 0.81 18.31 -0.71
N GLU A 74 0.76 19.52 -0.16
CA GLU A 74 -0.33 20.47 -0.34
C GLU A 74 0.00 21.48 -1.45
N GLU A 75 -0.96 22.31 -1.86
CA GLU A 75 -0.90 23.18 -3.06
C GLU A 75 0.25 24.20 -3.08
N LEU A 76 1.00 24.35 -1.99
CA LEU A 76 2.04 25.36 -1.79
C LEU A 76 3.46 24.91 -2.21
N CYS A 77 3.68 23.65 -2.57
CA CYS A 77 5.00 23.14 -2.92
C CYS A 77 5.32 23.41 -4.43
N GLY A 78 5.52 24.67 -4.82
CA GLY A 78 5.57 25.10 -6.23
C GLY A 78 6.91 25.00 -6.97
N ASP A 79 8.01 24.66 -6.28
CA ASP A 79 9.37 24.96 -6.77
C ASP A 79 10.30 23.73 -6.87
N GLY A 80 9.77 22.49 -6.84
CA GLY A 80 10.52 21.24 -7.04
C GLY A 80 11.62 20.89 -6.01
N TRP A 81 12.01 21.81 -5.13
CA TRP A 81 13.02 21.59 -4.09
C TRP A 81 12.65 20.42 -3.15
N TYR A 82 11.36 20.27 -2.83
CA TYR A 82 10.87 19.18 -1.99
C TYR A 82 11.08 17.81 -2.63
N GLN A 83 10.96 17.70 -3.96
CA GLN A 83 11.28 16.46 -4.71
C GLN A 83 12.76 16.15 -4.63
N THR A 84 13.64 17.17 -4.68
CA THR A 84 15.08 16.99 -4.50
C THR A 84 15.40 16.49 -3.09
N ALA A 85 14.87 17.16 -2.06
CA ALA A 85 15.07 16.76 -0.67
C ALA A 85 14.56 15.34 -0.37
N MET A 86 13.38 14.99 -0.90
CA MET A 86 12.85 13.62 -0.83
C MET A 86 13.73 12.62 -1.55
N SER A 87 14.22 12.95 -2.75
CA SER A 87 15.10 12.07 -3.53
C SER A 87 16.40 11.78 -2.76
N ASP A 88 16.99 12.80 -2.18
CA ASP A 88 18.24 12.67 -1.43
C ASP A 88 18.01 11.87 -0.14
N TYR A 89 16.88 12.06 0.55
CA TYR A 89 16.46 11.21 1.69
C TYR A 89 16.30 9.74 1.29
N ILE A 90 15.49 9.46 0.27
CA ILE A 90 15.22 8.08 -0.17
C ILE A 90 16.52 7.39 -0.59
N GLY A 91 17.42 8.10 -1.26
CA GLY A 91 18.72 7.58 -1.64
C GLY A 91 19.62 7.25 -0.45
N ALA A 92 19.52 7.99 0.65
CA ALA A 92 20.34 7.82 1.85
C ALA A 92 19.74 6.86 2.89
N ALA A 93 18.42 6.69 2.91
CA ALA A 93 17.71 5.96 3.96
C ALA A 93 17.91 4.44 3.82
N ALA A 94 18.77 3.86 4.66
CA ALA A 94 19.09 2.44 4.66
C ALA A 94 18.04 1.54 5.38
N VAL A 95 17.16 2.13 6.18
CA VAL A 95 16.17 1.43 7.00
C VAL A 95 14.73 1.72 6.59
N LEU A 96 14.52 2.54 5.55
CA LEU A 96 13.20 2.92 5.08
C LEU A 96 12.53 1.74 4.39
N LYS A 97 11.42 1.26 4.98
CA LYS A 97 10.65 0.11 4.49
C LYS A 97 9.35 0.51 3.83
N ASP A 98 8.67 1.53 4.35
CA ASP A 98 7.36 1.97 3.85
C ASP A 98 7.42 3.46 3.49
N PHE A 99 7.19 3.76 2.22
CA PHE A 99 7.16 5.12 1.71
C PHE A 99 5.82 5.43 1.03
N THR A 100 5.16 6.49 1.49
CA THR A 100 3.91 6.98 0.91
C THR A 100 4.03 8.45 0.58
N ILE A 101 3.60 8.84 -0.61
CA ILE A 101 3.49 10.23 -1.03
C ILE A 101 2.09 10.54 -1.56
N LEU A 102 1.50 11.60 -1.01
CA LEU A 102 0.15 12.06 -1.31
C LEU A 102 0.21 13.46 -1.90
N HIS A 103 -0.08 13.61 -3.19
CA HIS A 103 -0.23 14.93 -3.82
C HIS A 103 -1.70 15.34 -3.88
N SER A 104 -2.02 16.51 -3.31
CA SER A 104 -3.32 17.18 -3.47
C SER A 104 -3.54 17.58 -4.95
N ARG A 105 -4.73 17.32 -5.50
CA ARG A 105 -5.03 17.20 -6.95
C ARG A 105 -5.17 18.51 -7.75
N ASN A 106 -4.99 19.68 -7.16
CA ASN A 106 -5.64 20.89 -7.71
C ASN A 106 -4.74 22.01 -8.24
N ASN A 107 -3.45 21.77 -8.50
CA ASN A 107 -2.66 22.81 -9.17
C ASN A 107 -1.69 22.22 -10.20
N PRO A 108 -1.93 22.42 -11.51
CA PRO A 108 -0.89 22.23 -12.50
C PRO A 108 0.19 23.30 -12.24
N CYS A 109 1.37 22.88 -11.82
CA CYS A 109 2.50 23.76 -11.60
C CYS A 109 2.81 24.55 -12.89
N ARG A 110 3.23 25.80 -12.73
CA ARG A 110 3.40 26.76 -13.84
C ARG A 110 4.70 26.60 -14.64
N HIS A 111 5.56 25.64 -14.28
CA HIS A 111 6.89 25.44 -14.87
C HIS A 111 7.19 23.96 -15.15
N GLU A 112 6.75 23.46 -16.31
CA GLU A 112 6.85 22.04 -16.69
C GLU A 112 8.29 21.50 -16.67
N SER A 113 9.30 22.27 -17.08
CA SER A 113 10.66 21.72 -17.30
C SER A 113 11.48 21.42 -16.04
N GLU A 114 11.36 22.22 -14.98
CA GLU A 114 12.11 21.98 -13.73
C GLU A 114 11.46 20.88 -12.89
N GLU A 115 10.14 20.82 -12.89
CA GLU A 115 9.36 19.78 -12.21
C GLU A 115 9.62 18.40 -12.84
N ASP A 116 9.75 18.34 -14.17
CA ASP A 116 10.09 17.12 -14.89
C ASP A 116 11.44 16.53 -14.45
N CYS A 117 12.47 17.37 -14.30
CA CYS A 117 13.78 16.90 -13.83
C CYS A 117 13.72 16.39 -12.38
N ALA A 118 12.90 17.01 -11.54
CA ALA A 118 12.78 16.66 -10.14
C ALA A 118 11.96 15.38 -9.91
N LYS A 119 10.91 15.13 -10.71
CA LYS A 119 10.19 13.83 -10.73
C LYS A 119 11.07 12.68 -11.20
N ALA A 120 11.84 12.89 -12.27
CA ALA A 120 12.79 11.89 -12.76
C ALA A 120 13.85 11.53 -11.71
N ARG A 121 14.32 12.53 -10.94
CA ARG A 121 15.24 12.32 -9.82
C ARG A 121 14.61 11.49 -8.70
N LEU A 122 13.35 11.77 -8.36
CA LEU A 122 12.61 11.01 -7.35
C LEU A 122 12.47 9.54 -7.75
N VAL A 123 12.05 9.28 -9.00
CA VAL A 123 11.93 7.91 -9.52
C VAL A 123 13.28 7.20 -9.48
N LYS A 124 14.36 7.88 -9.89
CA LYS A 124 15.71 7.31 -9.81
C LYS A 124 16.12 6.96 -8.38
N ALA A 125 15.81 7.82 -7.41
CA ALA A 125 16.10 7.56 -6.00
C ALA A 125 15.30 6.35 -5.48
N LEU A 126 14.01 6.26 -5.78
CA LEU A 126 13.17 5.11 -5.47
C LEU A 126 13.75 3.82 -6.06
N CYS A 127 14.13 3.84 -7.33
CA CYS A 127 14.70 2.68 -8.02
C CYS A 127 16.07 2.24 -7.49
N SER A 128 16.77 3.11 -6.76
CA SER A 128 18.10 2.83 -6.19
C SER A 128 18.05 2.42 -4.72
N ASN A 129 16.88 2.54 -4.07
CA ASN A 129 16.74 2.18 -2.67
C ASN A 129 16.56 0.66 -2.50
N GLU A 130 17.40 0.05 -1.66
CA GLU A 130 17.42 -1.40 -1.43
C GLU A 130 16.61 -1.84 -0.20
N SER A 131 16.16 -0.91 0.65
CA SER A 131 15.45 -1.20 1.90
C SER A 131 13.93 -1.19 1.76
N LEU A 132 13.40 -0.56 0.71
CA LEU A 132 11.96 -0.41 0.50
C LEU A 132 11.24 -1.76 0.30
N GLU A 133 10.18 -1.93 1.09
CA GLU A 133 9.28 -3.10 1.08
C GLU A 133 7.86 -2.69 0.63
N LYS A 134 7.45 -1.44 0.88
CA LYS A 134 6.14 -0.89 0.49
C LYS A 134 6.28 0.49 -0.13
N ILE A 135 5.50 0.73 -1.17
CA ILE A 135 5.40 2.04 -1.77
C ILE A 135 3.95 2.41 -2.10
N CYS A 136 3.60 3.66 -1.87
CA CYS A 136 2.32 4.24 -2.29
C CYS A 136 2.58 5.62 -2.92
N LEU A 137 2.44 5.69 -4.24
CA LEU A 137 2.53 6.95 -4.98
C LEU A 137 1.11 7.39 -5.34
N LYS A 138 0.71 8.61 -4.97
CA LYS A 138 -0.61 9.14 -5.35
C LYS A 138 -0.50 10.50 -6.02
N ASN A 139 -1.12 10.60 -7.21
CA ASN A 139 -1.26 11.83 -8.00
C ASN A 139 0.08 12.51 -8.35
N LEU A 140 1.14 11.74 -8.61
CA LEU A 140 2.49 12.31 -8.83
C LEU A 140 2.76 12.81 -10.27
N GLY A 141 1.81 12.62 -11.18
CA GLY A 141 1.95 12.89 -12.63
C GLY A 141 3.23 12.37 -13.32
N LEU A 142 3.58 11.07 -13.20
CA LEU A 142 4.74 10.46 -13.86
C LEU A 142 4.56 10.32 -15.38
N LYS A 143 5.62 10.61 -16.13
CA LYS A 143 5.70 10.40 -17.58
C LYS A 143 5.91 8.94 -17.94
N ARG A 144 5.74 8.61 -19.22
CA ARG A 144 5.89 7.24 -19.73
C ARG A 144 7.25 6.62 -19.36
N ASP A 145 8.35 7.32 -19.64
CA ASP A 145 9.70 6.77 -19.42
C ASP A 145 9.98 6.56 -17.92
N GLU A 146 9.47 7.44 -17.07
CA GLU A 146 9.55 7.33 -15.60
C GLU A 146 8.72 6.15 -15.08
N LEU A 147 7.51 5.97 -15.62
CA LEU A 147 6.64 4.84 -15.32
C LEU A 147 7.27 3.51 -15.74
N GLU A 148 7.93 3.46 -16.90
CA GLU A 148 8.64 2.28 -17.37
C GLU A 148 9.85 1.95 -16.48
N ALA A 149 10.65 2.96 -16.12
CA ALA A 149 11.77 2.78 -15.18
C ALA A 149 11.29 2.27 -13.82
N PHE A 150 10.23 2.87 -13.29
CA PHE A 150 9.61 2.45 -12.03
C PHE A 150 9.06 1.02 -12.11
N ALA A 151 8.33 0.68 -13.17
CA ALA A 151 7.78 -0.65 -13.37
C ALA A 151 8.87 -1.74 -13.49
N ASN A 152 9.99 -1.43 -14.16
CA ASN A 152 11.14 -2.34 -14.27
C ASN A 152 11.82 -2.55 -12.91
N TRP A 153 11.97 -1.49 -12.11
CA TRP A 153 12.48 -1.62 -10.76
C TRP A 153 11.58 -2.49 -9.88
N VAL A 154 10.27 -2.24 -9.88
CA VAL A 154 9.27 -3.08 -9.18
C VAL A 154 9.41 -4.54 -9.60
N ALA A 155 9.57 -4.82 -10.91
CA ALA A 155 9.81 -6.17 -11.43
C ALA A 155 11.03 -6.85 -10.79
N SER A 156 12.13 -6.10 -10.69
CA SER A 156 13.42 -6.63 -10.26
C SER A 156 13.59 -6.71 -8.74
N SER A 157 12.77 -5.97 -7.98
CA SER A 157 12.90 -5.86 -6.53
C SER A 157 12.45 -7.13 -5.82
N ARG A 158 13.34 -7.77 -5.06
CA ARG A 158 12.98 -8.97 -4.27
C ARG A 158 12.32 -8.68 -2.93
N ARG A 159 12.23 -7.41 -2.55
CA ARG A 159 11.75 -6.95 -1.24
C ARG A 159 10.42 -6.23 -1.32
N LEU A 160 10.13 -5.60 -2.45
CA LEU A 160 8.90 -4.84 -2.62
C LEU A 160 7.70 -5.76 -2.72
N HIS A 161 6.80 -5.69 -1.74
CA HIS A 161 5.60 -6.53 -1.68
C HIS A 161 4.26 -5.76 -1.73
N THR A 162 4.29 -4.43 -1.68
CA THR A 162 3.06 -3.62 -1.75
C THR A 162 3.29 -2.40 -2.62
N ASN A 163 2.44 -2.23 -3.64
CA ASN A 163 2.41 -1.03 -4.46
C ASN A 163 0.95 -0.58 -4.63
N SER A 164 0.49 0.36 -3.81
CA SER A 164 -0.85 0.94 -3.95
C SER A 164 -0.79 2.28 -4.64
N GLU A 165 -1.31 2.36 -5.87
CA GLU A 165 -1.48 3.61 -6.61
C GLU A 165 -2.98 3.91 -6.75
N GLU A 166 -3.41 5.09 -6.33
CA GLU A 166 -4.80 5.54 -6.49
C GLU A 166 -4.96 6.14 -7.88
N ARG A 167 -5.78 5.50 -8.72
CA ARG A 167 -5.90 5.80 -10.16
C ARG A 167 -6.34 7.26 -10.37
N SER A 168 -5.40 8.12 -10.77
CA SER A 168 -5.74 9.21 -11.69
C SER A 168 -5.87 8.58 -13.09
N CYS A 169 -6.75 9.13 -13.92
CA CYS A 169 -7.07 8.65 -15.26
C CYS A 169 -5.86 8.53 -16.22
N GLU A 170 -4.71 9.07 -15.85
CA GLU A 170 -3.46 9.10 -16.63
C GLU A 170 -2.62 7.81 -16.53
N TYR A 171 -2.93 6.93 -15.56
CA TYR A 171 -2.07 5.78 -15.20
C TYR A 171 -2.50 4.41 -15.73
N LYS A 172 -3.32 4.37 -16.78
CA LYS A 172 -3.71 3.09 -17.44
C LYS A 172 -2.50 2.28 -17.94
N HIS A 173 -1.32 2.91 -18.03
CA HIS A 173 -0.09 2.30 -18.49
C HIS A 173 0.68 1.54 -17.40
N LEU A 174 0.59 1.91 -16.12
CA LEU A 174 1.38 1.24 -15.08
C LEU A 174 0.98 -0.23 -14.90
N PRO A 175 -0.30 -0.63 -14.82
CA PRO A 175 -0.67 -2.04 -14.77
C PRO A 175 -0.22 -2.82 -16.02
N ARG A 176 -0.06 -2.16 -17.17
CA ARG A 176 0.41 -2.78 -18.42
C ARG A 176 1.94 -2.94 -18.45
N CYS A 177 2.68 -2.00 -17.87
CA CYS A 177 4.13 -2.12 -17.69
C CYS A 177 4.44 -3.16 -16.62
N LEU A 178 3.71 -3.12 -15.50
CA LEU A 178 3.82 -4.09 -14.41
C LEU A 178 3.34 -5.48 -14.84
N SER A 179 2.31 -5.65 -15.67
CA SER A 179 1.83 -7.00 -16.03
C SER A 179 2.87 -7.87 -16.74
N ARG A 180 3.79 -7.26 -17.49
CA ARG A 180 4.93 -7.97 -18.12
C ARG A 180 5.98 -8.40 -17.11
N SER A 181 6.04 -7.68 -15.99
CA SER A 181 7.08 -7.71 -14.97
C SER A 181 6.66 -8.46 -13.70
N LEU A 182 5.35 -8.50 -13.39
CA LEU A 182 4.74 -9.15 -12.23
C LEU A 182 4.75 -10.67 -12.36
N VAL A 183 4.89 -11.21 -13.58
CA VAL A 183 5.12 -12.65 -13.80
C VAL A 183 6.36 -13.12 -13.04
N ASP A 184 7.37 -12.25 -12.93
CA ASP A 184 8.64 -12.57 -12.28
C ASP A 184 8.71 -12.12 -10.81
N ASN A 185 7.74 -11.32 -10.35
CA ASN A 185 7.68 -10.82 -8.98
C ASN A 185 6.27 -10.83 -8.40
N TYR A 186 5.86 -12.01 -7.93
CA TYR A 186 4.56 -12.25 -7.31
C TYR A 186 4.40 -11.57 -5.94
N MET A 187 5.50 -11.15 -5.30
CA MET A 187 5.45 -10.45 -4.01
C MET A 187 4.88 -9.04 -4.19
N ALA A 188 5.16 -8.34 -5.29
CA ALA A 188 4.75 -6.95 -5.54
C ALA A 188 3.24 -6.73 -5.80
N LEU A 189 2.40 -7.74 -5.57
CA LEU A 189 1.04 -7.85 -6.12
C LEU A 189 -0.08 -7.49 -5.11
N ASP A 190 0.15 -6.55 -4.19
CA ASP A 190 -0.95 -5.76 -3.60
C ASP A 190 -1.09 -4.43 -4.36
N THR A 191 -1.36 -4.53 -5.66
CA THR A 191 -1.97 -3.42 -6.39
C THR A 191 -3.40 -3.32 -5.94
N ALA A 192 -3.68 -2.34 -5.07
CA ALA A 192 -5.04 -1.89 -4.80
C ALA A 192 -5.58 -1.29 -6.10
N THR A 193 -6.07 -2.16 -6.98
CA THR A 193 -6.80 -1.76 -8.18
C THR A 193 -8.08 -1.12 -7.73
N ASP A 194 -8.08 0.20 -7.62
CA ASP A 194 -9.31 0.95 -7.46
C ASP A 194 -10.03 0.91 -8.81
N TYR A 195 -11.05 0.06 -8.93
CA TYR A 195 -11.73 -0.14 -10.20
C TYR A 195 -12.57 1.08 -10.53
N GLY A 196 -12.07 1.86 -11.50
CA GLY A 196 -12.94 2.49 -12.49
C GLY A 196 -13.72 1.40 -13.23
N CYS A 197 -14.80 0.95 -12.62
CA CYS A 197 -15.97 0.42 -13.29
C CYS A 197 -17.15 0.61 -12.33
N SER A 198 -17.86 1.72 -12.54
CA SER A 198 -19.20 1.91 -12.00
C SER A 198 -20.07 0.73 -12.45
N SER A 199 -20.48 -0.13 -11.53
CA SER A 199 -21.82 -0.69 -11.60
C SER A 199 -22.34 -0.82 -10.18
N GLU A 200 -23.50 -0.22 -9.93
CA GLU A 200 -24.26 -0.45 -8.69
C GLU A 200 -24.41 -1.96 -8.39
N ASP A 201 -24.36 -2.79 -9.44
CA ASP A 201 -24.34 -4.25 -9.38
C ASP A 201 -23.14 -4.81 -8.61
N ALA A 202 -21.93 -4.28 -8.75
CA ALA A 202 -20.75 -4.81 -8.05
C ALA A 202 -20.82 -4.50 -6.55
N VAL A 203 -21.28 -3.30 -6.18
CA VAL A 203 -21.51 -2.91 -4.79
C VAL A 203 -22.65 -3.74 -4.18
N ALA A 204 -23.72 -3.98 -4.94
CA ALA A 204 -24.82 -4.85 -4.51
C ALA A 204 -24.35 -6.31 -4.30
N GLN A 205 -23.53 -6.85 -5.21
CA GLN A 205 -22.97 -8.20 -5.09
C GLN A 205 -22.04 -8.32 -3.88
N ALA A 206 -21.15 -7.35 -3.67
CA ALA A 206 -20.29 -7.28 -2.50
C ALA A 206 -21.09 -7.23 -1.19
N ALA A 207 -22.16 -6.43 -1.16
CA ALA A 207 -23.00 -6.32 0.02
C ALA A 207 -23.83 -7.59 0.26
N ARG A 208 -24.22 -8.34 -0.78
CA ARG A 208 -24.84 -9.68 -0.64
C ARG A 208 -23.87 -10.67 -0.01
N PHE A 209 -22.58 -10.62 -0.35
CA PHE A 209 -21.56 -11.42 0.32
C PHE A 209 -21.48 -11.11 1.81
N THR A 210 -21.46 -9.82 2.17
CA THR A 210 -21.46 -9.37 3.57
C THR A 210 -22.68 -9.86 4.35
N ASN A 211 -23.80 -10.10 3.68
CA ASN A 211 -25.04 -10.66 4.25
C ASN A 211 -25.07 -12.19 4.36
N GLY A 212 -23.93 -12.86 4.18
CA GLY A 212 -23.81 -14.31 4.37
C GLY A 212 -24.09 -15.13 3.11
N HIS A 213 -24.21 -14.51 1.94
CA HIS A 213 -24.25 -15.25 0.68
C HIS A 213 -22.82 -15.56 0.21
N HIS A 214 -22.42 -16.81 0.36
CA HIS A 214 -21.08 -17.27 0.06
C HIS A 214 -21.02 -17.96 -1.30
N ASP A 215 -20.83 -17.17 -2.35
CA ASP A 215 -20.51 -17.64 -3.70
C ASP A 215 -19.20 -17.01 -4.17
N THR A 216 -18.46 -17.70 -5.04
CA THR A 216 -17.15 -17.27 -5.54
C THR A 216 -17.25 -15.93 -6.28
N GLY A 217 -18.31 -15.69 -7.06
CA GLY A 217 -18.52 -14.42 -7.77
C GLY A 217 -18.85 -13.26 -6.83
N LEU A 218 -19.67 -13.49 -5.80
CA LEU A 218 -19.99 -12.49 -4.79
C LEU A 218 -18.78 -12.14 -3.93
N PHE A 219 -17.96 -13.14 -3.60
CA PHE A 219 -16.73 -12.91 -2.84
C PHE A 219 -15.68 -12.17 -3.67
N LEU A 220 -15.57 -12.45 -4.97
CA LEU A 220 -14.74 -11.66 -5.87
C LEU A 220 -15.22 -10.19 -5.90
N ALA A 221 -16.52 -9.93 -6.03
CA ALA A 221 -17.07 -8.58 -5.93
C ALA A 221 -16.76 -7.92 -4.58
N PHE A 222 -16.83 -8.67 -3.48
CA PHE A 222 -16.46 -8.19 -2.16
C PHE A 222 -14.97 -7.86 -2.04
N GLU A 223 -14.06 -8.71 -2.52
CA GLU A 223 -12.62 -8.44 -2.53
C GLU A 223 -12.29 -7.14 -3.28
N LEU A 224 -13.05 -6.85 -4.35
CA LEU A 224 -12.94 -5.64 -5.14
C LEU A 224 -13.53 -4.39 -4.45
N MET A 225 -14.68 -4.53 -3.78
CA MET A 225 -15.46 -3.39 -3.28
C MET A 225 -15.33 -3.17 -1.77
N ALA A 226 -14.56 -3.98 -1.04
CA ALA A 226 -14.46 -3.92 0.43
C ALA A 226 -14.05 -2.55 1.00
N ARG A 227 -13.40 -1.71 0.19
CA ARG A 227 -13.00 -0.33 0.55
C ARG A 227 -13.85 0.75 -0.11
N HIS A 228 -14.85 0.38 -0.91
CA HIS A 228 -15.68 1.31 -1.65
C HIS A 228 -16.64 2.04 -0.70
N PRO A 229 -16.75 3.38 -0.76
CA PRO A 229 -17.53 4.16 0.20
C PRO A 229 -19.03 3.80 0.21
N LEU A 230 -19.59 3.47 -0.96
CA LEU A 230 -21.01 3.08 -1.08
C LEU A 230 -21.33 1.67 -0.53
N LEU A 231 -20.32 0.87 -0.16
CA LEU A 231 -20.58 -0.47 0.36
C LEU A 231 -21.29 -0.44 1.70
N VAL A 232 -20.93 0.50 2.59
CA VAL A 232 -21.54 0.64 3.92
C VAL A 232 -23.02 0.98 3.78
N GLU A 233 -23.34 1.96 2.95
CA GLU A 233 -24.73 2.36 2.65
C GLU A 233 -25.52 1.19 2.09
N ARG A 234 -24.96 0.46 1.13
CA ARG A 234 -25.65 -0.69 0.52
C ARG A 234 -25.88 -1.86 1.49
N VAL A 235 -24.91 -2.14 2.36
CA VAL A 235 -25.08 -3.13 3.43
C VAL A 235 -26.13 -2.66 4.42
N GLN A 236 -26.11 -1.38 4.81
CA GLN A 236 -27.10 -0.80 5.71
C GLN A 236 -28.52 -0.96 5.17
N GLU A 237 -28.74 -0.61 3.90
CA GLU A 237 -30.03 -0.74 3.21
C GLU A 237 -30.52 -2.19 3.16
N MET A 238 -29.67 -3.11 2.71
CA MET A 238 -30.07 -4.51 2.51
C MET A 238 -30.28 -5.28 3.82
N SER A 239 -29.56 -4.92 4.87
CA SER A 239 -29.62 -5.62 6.16
C SER A 239 -30.51 -4.89 7.16
N SER A 240 -30.92 -3.66 6.86
CA SER A 240 -31.71 -2.79 7.75
C SER A 240 -31.07 -2.63 9.13
N VAL A 241 -29.74 -2.45 9.16
CA VAL A 241 -28.93 -2.30 10.37
C VAL A 241 -28.44 -0.86 10.54
N SER A 242 -27.79 -0.56 11.67
CA SER A 242 -27.11 0.73 11.85
C SER A 242 -25.82 0.81 11.00
N VAL A 243 -25.34 2.03 10.75
CA VAL A 243 -24.06 2.27 10.05
C VAL A 243 -22.89 1.53 10.73
N ASP A 244 -22.85 1.57 12.07
CA ASP A 244 -21.80 0.91 12.85
C ASP A 244 -21.86 -0.62 12.73
N GLU A 245 -23.05 -1.20 12.66
CA GLU A 245 -23.22 -2.64 12.46
C GLU A 245 -22.87 -3.04 11.02
N ALA A 246 -23.29 -2.25 10.01
CA ALA A 246 -22.90 -2.46 8.63
C ALA A 246 -21.36 -2.44 8.44
N ALA A 247 -20.69 -1.45 9.05
CA ALA A 247 -19.23 -1.37 9.07
C ALA A 247 -18.60 -2.57 9.79
N SER A 248 -19.22 -3.05 10.87
CA SER A 248 -18.77 -4.24 11.60
C SER A 248 -18.95 -5.52 10.80
N MET A 249 -20.05 -5.66 10.05
CA MET A 249 -20.27 -6.77 9.12
C MET A 249 -19.21 -6.78 8.01
N ILE A 250 -18.92 -5.63 7.39
CA ILE A 250 -17.86 -5.51 6.39
C ILE A 250 -16.50 -5.88 6.99
N ARG A 251 -16.18 -5.43 8.21
CA ARG A 251 -14.94 -5.81 8.91
C ARG A 251 -14.85 -7.31 9.15
N ARG A 252 -15.94 -7.96 9.59
CA ARG A 252 -15.99 -9.42 9.78
C ARG A 252 -15.79 -10.17 8.46
N SER A 253 -16.46 -9.75 7.39
CA SER A 253 -16.27 -10.30 6.05
C SER A 253 -14.86 -10.04 5.49
N HIS A 254 -14.23 -8.93 5.87
CA HIS A 254 -12.84 -8.61 5.54
C HIS A 254 -11.85 -9.44 6.37
N MET A 255 -12.20 -9.89 7.57
CA MET A 255 -11.38 -10.84 8.35
C MET A 255 -11.27 -12.20 7.66
N LEU A 256 -12.27 -12.63 6.90
CA LEU A 256 -12.17 -13.82 6.01
C LEU A 256 -11.06 -13.66 4.95
N ARG A 257 -10.68 -12.42 4.62
CA ARG A 257 -9.55 -12.10 3.75
C ARG A 257 -8.22 -12.00 4.54
N MET A 258 -8.26 -11.47 5.76
CA MET A 258 -7.07 -11.07 6.55
C MET A 258 -6.59 -12.15 7.53
N HIS A 259 -6.23 -13.33 7.02
CA HIS A 259 -5.29 -14.27 7.69
C HIS A 259 -5.80 -15.19 8.80
N THR A 260 -7.08 -15.19 9.21
CA THR A 260 -7.50 -16.04 10.35
C THR A 260 -8.22 -17.34 9.98
N GLU A 261 -8.77 -17.48 8.78
CA GLU A 261 -9.59 -18.65 8.41
C GLU A 261 -9.27 -19.20 7.02
N LEU A 262 -8.14 -19.90 6.88
CA LEU A 262 -7.71 -20.58 5.64
C LEU A 262 -8.83 -21.45 5.05
N HIS A 263 -9.50 -22.23 5.90
CA HIS A 263 -10.59 -23.12 5.51
C HIS A 263 -11.84 -22.36 5.01
N GLY A 264 -12.14 -21.20 5.59
CA GLY A 264 -13.24 -20.34 5.14
C GLY A 264 -12.99 -19.82 3.73
N PHE A 265 -11.79 -19.30 3.49
CA PHE A 265 -11.36 -18.88 2.15
C PHE A 265 -11.42 -20.02 1.13
N MET A 266 -10.81 -21.17 1.44
CA MET A 266 -10.76 -22.30 0.51
C MET A 266 -12.16 -22.78 0.13
N ARG A 267 -13.08 -22.84 1.09
CA ARG A 267 -14.48 -23.21 0.84
C ARG A 267 -15.15 -22.25 -0.14
N ILE A 268 -14.98 -20.95 0.04
CA ILE A 268 -15.61 -19.92 -0.80
C ILE A 268 -14.96 -19.84 -2.19
N ALA A 269 -13.65 -20.04 -2.25
CA ALA A 269 -12.90 -20.13 -3.51
C ALA A 269 -13.13 -21.46 -4.25
N GLY A 270 -13.92 -22.39 -3.69
CA GLY A 270 -14.20 -23.69 -4.32
C GLY A 270 -13.00 -24.65 -4.30
N VAL A 271 -12.04 -24.42 -3.41
CA VAL A 271 -10.83 -25.21 -3.25
C VAL A 271 -11.10 -26.39 -2.31
N VAL A 272 -10.95 -27.61 -2.82
CA VAL A 272 -10.89 -28.81 -2.00
C VAL A 272 -9.43 -29.06 -1.64
N TRP A 273 -9.08 -28.88 -0.37
CA TRP A 273 -7.70 -29.01 0.14
C TRP A 273 -6.97 -30.27 -0.36
N HIS A 274 -7.64 -31.42 -0.28
CA HIS A 274 -7.08 -32.71 -0.72
C HIS A 274 -6.93 -32.86 -2.24
N GLN A 275 -7.40 -31.89 -3.02
CA GLN A 275 -7.36 -31.88 -4.49
C GLN A 275 -6.58 -30.68 -5.05
N MET A 276 -5.95 -29.86 -4.20
CA MET A 276 -5.01 -28.85 -4.66
C MET A 276 -3.78 -29.54 -5.25
N GLN A 277 -3.60 -29.37 -6.55
CA GLN A 277 -2.39 -29.72 -7.27
C GLN A 277 -1.87 -28.43 -7.87
N CYS A 278 -0.58 -28.11 -7.70
CA CYS A 278 0.01 -27.07 -8.51
C CYS A 278 0.12 -27.57 -9.95
N LEU A 279 0.02 -26.65 -10.91
CA LEU A 279 0.16 -26.99 -12.32
C LEU A 279 1.62 -27.38 -12.59
N GLU A 280 1.83 -28.51 -13.27
CA GLU A 280 3.16 -28.92 -13.72
C GLU A 280 3.77 -27.82 -14.59
N HIS A 281 4.91 -27.29 -14.15
CA HIS A 281 5.70 -26.36 -14.93
C HIS A 281 6.59 -27.12 -15.92
N THR A 282 6.64 -26.66 -17.17
CA THR A 282 7.43 -27.28 -18.25
C THR A 282 8.94 -27.07 -18.12
N ASP A 283 9.40 -26.30 -17.13
CA ASP A 283 10.80 -25.91 -16.95
C ASP A 283 11.55 -26.70 -15.86
N GLY A 284 10.91 -27.71 -15.26
CA GLY A 284 11.55 -28.64 -14.33
C GLY A 284 11.90 -28.05 -12.95
N ARG A 285 11.34 -26.90 -12.56
CA ARG A 285 11.54 -26.34 -11.21
C ARG A 285 10.79 -27.14 -10.15
N VAL A 286 11.38 -27.23 -8.96
CA VAL A 286 10.84 -27.98 -7.81
C VAL A 286 9.60 -27.28 -7.26
N GLN A 287 8.51 -28.04 -7.21
CA GLN A 287 7.21 -27.65 -6.69
C GLN A 287 7.20 -27.65 -5.15
N LEU A 288 6.48 -26.71 -4.53
CA LEU A 288 6.16 -26.76 -3.11
C LEU A 288 5.04 -27.79 -2.88
N ASP A 289 5.40 -29.07 -2.93
CA ASP A 289 4.47 -30.14 -2.58
C ASP A 289 4.37 -30.32 -1.06
N SER A 290 3.17 -30.64 -0.59
CA SER A 290 2.90 -30.94 0.84
C SER A 290 3.18 -29.76 1.80
N LEU A 291 2.80 -28.55 1.41
CA LEU A 291 2.77 -27.41 2.32
C LEU A 291 1.82 -27.68 3.49
N ASN A 292 2.30 -27.49 4.71
CA ASN A 292 1.47 -27.59 5.91
C ASN A 292 0.53 -26.37 6.03
N GLU A 293 -0.45 -26.43 6.94
CA GLU A 293 -1.44 -25.38 7.14
C GLU A 293 -0.81 -24.00 7.44
N TYR A 294 0.29 -23.97 8.20
CA TYR A 294 1.01 -22.74 8.52
C TYR A 294 1.61 -22.07 7.28
N CYS A 295 2.23 -22.86 6.41
CA CYS A 295 2.77 -22.36 5.14
C CYS A 295 1.64 -21.88 4.22
N TRP A 296 0.50 -22.56 4.20
CA TRP A 296 -0.66 -22.12 3.43
C TRP A 296 -1.32 -20.86 3.98
N LEU A 297 -1.36 -20.67 5.29
CA LEU A 297 -1.76 -19.39 5.91
C LEU A 297 -0.82 -18.26 5.47
N HIS A 298 0.48 -18.54 5.40
CA HIS A 298 1.48 -17.59 4.91
C HIS A 298 1.43 -17.36 3.40
N ILE A 299 0.99 -18.33 2.60
CA ILE A 299 0.82 -18.13 1.14
C ILE A 299 -0.51 -17.41 0.86
N ARG A 300 -1.55 -17.71 1.64
CA ARG A 300 -2.88 -17.11 1.54
C ARG A 300 -2.84 -15.59 1.55
N GLN A 301 -1.92 -14.97 2.29
CA GLN A 301 -1.81 -13.50 2.31
C GLN A 301 -1.59 -12.89 0.91
N TYR A 302 -1.10 -13.69 -0.04
CA TYR A 302 -0.82 -13.27 -1.41
C TYR A 302 -1.86 -13.77 -2.43
N LEU A 303 -2.75 -14.70 -2.05
CA LEU A 303 -3.73 -15.28 -2.96
C LEU A 303 -5.06 -14.51 -2.92
N LYS A 304 -5.58 -14.15 -4.09
CA LYS A 304 -6.95 -13.66 -4.30
C LYS A 304 -7.83 -14.82 -4.80
N VAL A 305 -9.15 -14.68 -4.72
CA VAL A 305 -10.04 -15.69 -5.30
C VAL A 305 -9.89 -15.81 -6.81
N ALA A 306 -9.58 -14.70 -7.48
CA ALA A 306 -9.29 -14.70 -8.91
C ALA A 306 -8.06 -15.56 -9.30
N ASP A 307 -7.15 -15.84 -8.35
CA ASP A 307 -5.98 -16.68 -8.60
C ASP A 307 -6.31 -18.19 -8.57
N VAL A 308 -7.48 -18.55 -8.04
CA VAL A 308 -7.96 -19.93 -7.97
C VAL A 308 -8.70 -20.28 -9.26
N ARG A 309 -8.11 -21.17 -10.07
CA ARG A 309 -8.79 -21.68 -11.26
C ARG A 309 -9.79 -22.77 -10.87
N PRO A 310 -11.05 -22.70 -11.34
CA PRO A 310 -11.99 -23.80 -11.16
C PRO A 310 -11.45 -25.03 -11.90
N GLN A 311 -11.50 -26.19 -11.25
CA GLN A 311 -11.17 -27.46 -11.88
C GLN A 311 -12.12 -27.67 -13.07
N ARG A 312 -11.59 -27.71 -14.29
CA ARG A 312 -12.41 -28.11 -15.45
C ARG A 312 -12.87 -29.55 -15.19
N ARG A 313 -14.19 -29.73 -15.09
CA ARG A 313 -14.81 -31.06 -15.13
C ARG A 313 -14.68 -31.66 -16.51
#